data_AF-A0A7W9XL93-F1
#
_entry.id   AF-A0A7W9XL93-F1
#
_cell.length_a   1.000
_cell.length_b   1.000
_cell.length_c   1.000
_cell.angle_alpha   90.00
_cell.angle_beta   90.00
_cell.angle_gamma   90.00
#
_symmetry.space_group_name_H-M   'P 1'
#
loop_
_entity.id
_entity.type
_entity.pdbx_description
1 polymer ?
#
loop_
_entity_poly.entity_id
_entity_poly.type
_entity_poly.pdbx_seq_one_letter_code
_entity_poly.pdbx_strand_id
1 'polypeptide(L)'
;MVVIEPHDPVSKMPLLLGLSNVLASKSKLLNKVWRNRFSFEPVGNFVYKVSEREFEKFAAGLNLPMVAFKRINPNFYFKEAANITTTSKSRKFLLLRIKKQLLDVLVWLKITPGQVLSAIVFKQVPDDITLKQLRSDGYHLVNIPKNPYAK
;
A
#
# COMPACT_ATOMS: atom_id res chain seq x y z
N MET A 1 -0.75 10.91 12.91
CA MET A 1 -1.96 10.68 12.09
C MET A 1 -1.80 9.35 11.39
N VAL A 2 -2.83 8.51 11.38
CA VAL A 2 -2.81 7.22 10.68
C VAL A 2 -3.79 7.32 9.51
N VAL A 3 -3.33 7.01 8.30
CA VAL A 3 -4.13 7.04 7.07
C VAL A 3 -4.02 5.69 6.39
N ILE A 4 -5.14 5.11 5.99
CA ILE A 4 -5.20 3.82 5.29
C ILE A 4 -6.00 4.03 4.02
N GLU A 5 -5.35 3.93 2.87
CA GLU A 5 -5.95 4.24 1.57
C GLU A 5 -5.50 3.23 0.51
N PRO A 6 -6.27 3.05 -0.59
CA PRO A 6 -5.85 2.18 -1.66
C PRO A 6 -4.56 2.72 -2.30
N HIS A 7 -3.57 1.84 -2.41
CA HIS A 7 -2.28 2.15 -3.00
C HIS A 7 -2.40 2.20 -4.53
N ASP A 8 -1.65 3.07 -5.19
CA ASP A 8 -1.53 3.05 -6.65
C ASP A 8 -0.55 1.94 -7.11
N PRO A 9 -1.05 0.82 -7.69
CA PRO A 9 -0.21 -0.32 -8.03
C PRO A 9 0.75 -0.05 -9.20
N VAL A 10 0.41 0.89 -10.10
CA VAL A 10 1.15 1.09 -11.36
C VAL A 10 2.50 1.77 -11.11
N SER A 11 2.59 2.61 -10.08
CA SER A 11 3.81 3.38 -9.77
C SER A 11 5.03 2.54 -9.36
N LYS A 12 4.88 1.23 -9.05
CA LYS A 12 5.98 0.42 -8.48
C LYS A 12 6.36 -0.84 -9.25
N MET A 13 5.78 -1.11 -10.42
CA MET A 13 6.19 -2.22 -11.27
C MET A 13 7.00 -1.69 -12.46
N PRO A 14 8.34 -1.54 -12.36
CA PRO A 14 9.15 -0.95 -13.41
C PRO A 14 9.07 -1.72 -14.73
N LEU A 15 8.87 -3.04 -14.68
CA LEU A 15 8.59 -3.87 -15.85
C LEU A 15 7.24 -3.55 -16.48
N LEU A 16 6.16 -3.40 -15.69
CA LEU A 16 4.86 -2.99 -16.21
C LEU A 16 4.86 -1.56 -16.72
N LEU A 17 5.61 -0.65 -16.09
CA LEU A 17 5.81 0.72 -16.57
C LEU A 17 6.58 0.74 -17.89
N GLY A 18 7.63 -0.06 -18.00
CA GLY A 18 8.39 -0.25 -19.24
C GLY A 18 7.52 -0.83 -20.36
N LEU A 19 6.81 -1.93 -20.07
CA LEU A 19 5.83 -2.54 -20.98
C LEU A 19 4.71 -1.56 -21.34
N SER A 20 4.18 -0.78 -20.39
CA SER A 20 3.16 0.21 -20.68
C SER A 20 3.71 1.34 -21.53
N ASN A 21 4.93 1.80 -21.32
CA ASN A 21 5.53 2.85 -22.15
C ASN A 21 5.80 2.36 -23.58
N VAL A 22 6.23 1.11 -23.76
CA VAL A 22 6.41 0.49 -25.08
C VAL A 22 5.06 0.25 -25.76
N LEU A 23 4.04 -0.18 -25.01
CA LEU A 23 2.68 -0.42 -25.49
C LEU A 23 1.84 0.87 -25.59
N ALA A 24 2.33 2.02 -25.11
CA ALA A 24 1.65 3.32 -25.18
C ALA A 24 1.48 3.81 -26.62
N SER A 25 2.35 3.34 -27.52
CA SER A 25 2.18 3.46 -28.97
C SER A 25 0.85 2.89 -29.47
N LYS A 26 0.26 1.90 -28.77
CA LYS A 26 -1.05 1.29 -29.09
C LYS A 26 -2.09 1.61 -27.99
N SER A 27 -2.70 2.79 -28.10
CA SER A 27 -3.66 3.38 -27.14
C SER A 27 -4.80 2.44 -26.67
N LYS A 28 -5.30 1.54 -27.53
CA LYS A 28 -6.40 0.61 -27.18
C LYS A 28 -6.03 -0.47 -26.17
N LEU A 29 -4.80 -0.99 -26.23
CA LEU A 29 -4.33 -2.00 -25.27
C LEU A 29 -3.96 -1.36 -23.93
N LEU A 30 -3.35 -0.17 -24.00
CA LEU A 30 -3.00 0.58 -22.81
C LEU A 30 -4.25 0.97 -22.02
N ASN A 31 -5.30 1.48 -22.66
CA ASN A 31 -6.57 1.79 -21.99
C ASN A 31 -7.26 0.56 -21.35
N LYS A 32 -7.03 -0.66 -21.85
CA LYS A 32 -7.58 -1.89 -21.26
C LYS A 32 -6.82 -2.30 -20.00
N VAL A 33 -5.50 -2.09 -19.97
CA VAL A 33 -4.63 -2.32 -18.79
C VAL A 33 -4.77 -1.18 -17.77
N TRP A 34 -4.98 0.05 -18.25
CA TRP A 34 -5.11 1.29 -17.49
C TRP A 34 -6.55 1.68 -17.16
N ARG A 35 -7.52 0.78 -17.37
CA ARG A 35 -8.95 1.03 -17.11
C ARG A 35 -9.24 1.46 -15.66
N ASN A 36 -8.33 1.15 -14.74
CA ASN A 36 -8.39 1.51 -13.33
C ASN A 36 -7.56 2.75 -12.95
N ARG A 37 -7.09 3.59 -13.89
CA ARG A 37 -6.40 4.83 -13.53
C ARG A 37 -7.33 5.78 -12.77
N PHE A 38 -8.54 5.95 -13.28
CA PHE A 38 -9.61 6.67 -12.61
C PHE A 38 -10.63 5.66 -12.11
N SER A 39 -10.69 5.48 -10.80
CA SER A 39 -11.65 4.60 -10.15
C SER A 39 -12.74 5.46 -9.53
N PHE A 40 -14.00 5.12 -9.80
CA PHE A 40 -15.16 5.80 -9.23
C PHE A 40 -15.99 4.79 -8.45
N GLU A 41 -16.53 5.21 -7.32
CA GLU A 41 -17.54 4.45 -6.59
C GLU A 41 -18.88 4.46 -7.33
N PRO A 42 -19.80 3.51 -7.07
CA PRO A 42 -21.13 3.50 -7.69
C PRO A 42 -21.93 4.79 -7.49
N VAL A 43 -21.64 5.53 -6.42
CA VAL A 43 -22.25 6.83 -6.09
C VAL A 43 -21.65 8.00 -6.88
N GLY A 44 -20.62 7.77 -7.70
CA GLY A 44 -19.96 8.79 -8.53
C GLY A 44 -18.74 9.46 -7.89
N ASN A 45 -18.37 9.10 -6.66
CA ASN A 45 -17.19 9.66 -5.98
C ASN A 45 -15.88 9.15 -6.61
N PHE A 46 -14.90 10.03 -6.73
CA PHE A 46 -13.56 9.66 -7.18
C PHE A 46 -12.78 8.99 -6.05
N VAL A 47 -12.24 7.79 -6.32
CA VAL A 47 -11.40 7.06 -5.38
C VAL A 47 -9.97 7.57 -5.51
N TYR A 48 -9.55 8.42 -4.57
CA TYR A 48 -8.18 8.88 -4.48
C TYR A 48 -7.24 7.71 -4.16
N LYS A 49 -6.13 7.64 -4.90
CA LYS A 49 -5.06 6.68 -4.66
C LYS A 49 -3.85 7.46 -4.23
N VAL A 50 -3.22 6.99 -3.16
CA VAL A 50 -2.07 7.68 -2.57
C VAL A 50 -0.81 6.84 -2.74
N SER A 51 0.30 7.54 -2.90
CA SER A 51 1.63 6.97 -3.01
C SER A 51 2.49 7.35 -1.81
N GLU A 52 3.48 6.51 -1.48
CA GLU A 52 4.46 6.80 -0.41
C GLU A 52 5.17 8.15 -0.63
N ARG A 53 5.49 8.48 -1.89
CA ARG A 53 6.15 9.74 -2.27
C ARG A 53 5.32 10.98 -1.98
N GLU A 54 4.00 10.91 -2.11
CA GLU A 54 3.12 12.05 -1.80
C GLU A 54 3.15 12.34 -0.30
N PHE A 55 3.15 11.30 0.55
CA PHE A 55 3.29 11.46 1.99
C PHE A 55 4.69 11.94 2.41
N GLU A 56 5.75 11.49 1.75
CA GLU A 56 7.11 12.02 1.98
C GLU A 56 7.18 13.51 1.67
N LYS A 57 6.65 13.94 0.51
CA LYS A 57 6.60 15.36 0.11
C LYS A 57 5.73 16.17 1.05
N PHE A 58 4.57 15.63 1.45
CA PHE A 58 3.68 16.25 2.42
C PHE A 58 4.38 16.47 3.76
N ALA A 59 5.06 15.44 4.29
CA ALA A 59 5.79 15.53 5.54
C ALA A 59 6.96 16.52 5.45
N ALA A 60 7.71 16.52 4.34
CA ALA A 60 8.78 17.49 4.10
C ALA A 60 8.25 18.93 4.00
N GLY A 61 7.13 19.15 3.31
CA GLY A 61 6.49 20.47 3.20
C GLY A 61 6.00 21.03 4.53
N LEU A 62 5.60 20.16 5.45
CA LEU A 62 5.19 20.52 6.82
C LEU A 62 6.33 20.43 7.84
N ASN A 63 7.57 20.16 7.41
CA ASN A 63 8.74 19.98 8.26
C ASN A 63 8.53 18.93 9.38
N LEU A 64 7.78 17.87 9.09
CA LEU A 64 7.51 16.76 10.00
C LEU A 64 8.68 15.77 9.99
N PRO A 65 9.08 15.22 11.14
CA PRO A 65 10.35 14.49 11.25
C PRO A 65 10.35 13.08 10.65
N MET A 66 9.19 12.42 10.56
CA MET A 66 9.13 11.00 10.21
C MET A 66 7.77 10.56 9.66
N VAL A 67 7.82 9.61 8.74
CA VAL A 67 6.66 8.87 8.23
C VAL A 67 6.95 7.37 8.30
N ALA A 68 5.96 6.56 8.65
CA ALA A 68 6.03 5.10 8.58
C ALA A 68 5.02 4.56 7.57
N PHE A 69 5.42 3.59 6.76
CA PHE A 69 4.58 2.98 5.73
C PHE A 69 4.47 1.48 5.93
N LYS A 70 3.26 0.93 5.81
CA LYS A 70 3.01 -0.51 5.75
C LYS A 70 2.07 -0.82 4.62
N ARG A 71 2.46 -1.77 3.78
CA ARG A 71 1.59 -2.28 2.71
C ARG A 71 0.77 -3.43 3.24
N ILE A 72 -0.52 -3.41 2.95
CA ILE A 72 -1.47 -4.44 3.35
C ILE A 72 -2.04 -5.05 2.07
N ASN A 73 -2.10 -6.37 2.05
CA ASN A 73 -2.74 -7.11 0.97
C ASN A 73 -4.13 -7.57 1.41
N PRO A 74 -5.22 -6.93 0.97
CA PRO A 74 -6.58 -7.33 1.33
C PRO A 74 -7.10 -8.52 0.51
N ASN A 75 -6.32 -9.05 -0.45
CA ASN A 75 -6.73 -10.10 -1.40
C ASN A 75 -6.97 -11.50 -0.76
N PHE A 76 -7.18 -11.55 0.55
CA PHE A 76 -7.66 -12.72 1.28
C PHE A 76 -9.16 -12.66 1.59
N TYR A 77 -9.82 -11.49 1.44
CA TYR A 77 -11.24 -11.34 1.75
C TYR A 77 -12.12 -11.77 0.57
N PHE A 78 -13.02 -12.72 0.80
CA PHE A 78 -14.10 -13.11 -0.11
C PHE A 78 -15.41 -13.14 0.69
N LYS A 79 -16.56 -12.89 0.05
CA LYS A 79 -17.85 -12.73 0.76
C LYS A 79 -18.22 -13.94 1.62
N GLU A 80 -17.87 -15.16 1.19
CA GLU A 80 -18.11 -16.36 1.99
C GLU A 80 -17.16 -16.49 3.19
N ALA A 81 -16.06 -15.74 3.26
CA ALA A 81 -15.09 -15.78 4.37
C ALA A 81 -15.69 -15.29 5.68
N ALA A 82 -16.65 -14.36 5.63
CA ALA A 82 -17.33 -13.83 6.81
C ALA A 82 -18.15 -14.89 7.57
N ASN A 83 -18.58 -15.95 6.87
CA ASN A 83 -19.39 -17.04 7.43
C ASN A 83 -18.55 -18.26 7.83
N ILE A 84 -17.22 -18.22 7.67
CA ILE A 84 -16.35 -19.33 8.06
C ILE A 84 -16.13 -19.28 9.56
N THR A 85 -16.58 -20.32 10.27
CA THR A 85 -16.32 -20.47 11.69
C THR A 85 -14.81 -20.59 11.94
N THR A 86 -14.25 -19.74 12.80
CA THR A 86 -12.84 -19.75 13.25
C THR A 86 -12.56 -20.94 14.18
N THR A 87 -13.03 -22.13 13.84
CA THR A 87 -12.64 -23.34 14.54
C THR A 87 -11.34 -23.85 13.92
N SER A 88 -10.28 -23.90 14.74
CA SER A 88 -8.90 -24.28 14.40
C SER A 88 -8.74 -25.55 13.54
N LYS A 89 -9.75 -26.45 13.54
CA LYS A 89 -9.75 -27.71 12.76
C LYS A 89 -10.39 -27.61 11.36
N SER A 90 -10.89 -26.45 10.93
CA SER A 90 -11.52 -26.35 9.61
C SER A 90 -10.47 -26.25 8.49
N ARG A 91 -10.48 -27.21 7.56
CA ARG A 91 -9.57 -27.23 6.40
C ARG A 91 -9.68 -25.95 5.56
N LYS A 92 -10.86 -25.33 5.53
CA LYS A 92 -11.13 -24.06 4.84
C LYS A 92 -10.34 -22.89 5.46
N PHE A 93 -10.26 -22.81 6.78
CA PHE A 93 -9.47 -21.77 7.47
C PHE A 93 -7.96 -21.97 7.26
N LEU A 94 -7.48 -23.22 7.28
CA LEU A 94 -6.08 -23.53 7.01
C LEU A 94 -5.68 -23.13 5.57
N LEU A 95 -6.49 -23.48 4.58
CA LEU A 95 -6.29 -23.08 3.18
C LEU A 95 -6.27 -21.55 3.03
N LEU A 96 -7.18 -20.85 3.71
CA LEU A 96 -7.20 -19.38 3.72
C LEU A 96 -5.92 -18.79 4.30
N ARG A 97 -5.44 -19.35 5.42
CA ARG A 97 -4.19 -18.92 6.07
C ARG A 97 -2.97 -19.13 5.16
N ILE A 98 -2.88 -20.29 4.51
CA ILE A 98 -1.78 -20.59 3.57
C ILE A 98 -1.84 -19.66 2.36
N LYS A 99 -3.03 -19.45 1.78
CA LYS A 99 -3.22 -18.53 0.66
C LYS A 99 -2.81 -17.09 1.02
N LYS A 100 -3.22 -16.62 2.20
CA LYS A 100 -2.80 -15.31 2.72
C LYS A 100 -1.28 -15.23 2.84
N GLN A 101 -0.64 -16.21 3.46
CA GLN A 101 0.82 -16.23 3.62
C GLN A 101 1.55 -16.22 2.28
N LEU A 102 1.11 -17.01 1.30
CA LEU A 102 1.70 -17.04 -0.04
C LEU A 102 1.55 -15.68 -0.75
N LEU A 103 0.39 -15.04 -0.64
CA LEU A 103 0.13 -13.71 -1.18
C LEU A 103 0.95 -12.62 -0.46
N ASP A 104 1.14 -12.71 0.85
CA ASP A 104 1.98 -11.81 1.63
C ASP A 104 3.46 -11.95 1.22
N VAL A 105 3.93 -13.17 0.98
CA VAL A 105 5.28 -13.45 0.46
C VAL A 105 5.45 -12.88 -0.96
N LEU A 106 4.46 -13.03 -1.85
CA LEU A 106 4.50 -12.44 -3.19
C LEU A 106 4.56 -10.90 -3.17
N VAL A 107 3.84 -10.27 -2.24
CA VAL A 107 3.91 -8.81 -2.02
C VAL A 107 5.26 -8.40 -1.46
N TRP A 108 5.81 -9.17 -0.52
CA TRP A 108 7.14 -8.95 0.03
C TRP A 108 8.23 -9.07 -1.06
N LEU A 109 8.11 -10.06 -1.95
CA LEU A 109 8.95 -10.25 -3.14
C LEU A 109 8.71 -9.18 -4.24
N LYS A 110 7.81 -8.21 -4.02
CA LYS A 110 7.42 -7.15 -4.97
C LYS A 110 6.87 -7.67 -6.31
N ILE A 111 6.43 -8.93 -6.37
CA ILE A 111 5.85 -9.55 -7.57
C ILE A 111 4.42 -9.03 -7.77
N THR A 112 3.68 -8.83 -6.67
CA THR A 112 2.34 -8.26 -6.67
C THR A 112 2.32 -6.93 -5.89
N PRO A 113 1.63 -5.89 -6.40
CA PRO A 113 1.50 -4.64 -5.67
C PRO A 113 0.58 -4.84 -4.46
N GLY A 114 1.02 -4.40 -3.28
CA GLY A 114 0.13 -4.25 -2.13
C GLY A 114 -0.99 -3.28 -2.50
N GLN A 115 -2.25 -3.66 -2.22
CA GLN A 115 -3.41 -2.89 -2.69
C GLN A 115 -3.80 -1.78 -1.72
N VAL A 116 -3.34 -1.82 -0.47
CA VAL A 116 -3.63 -0.83 0.56
C VAL A 116 -2.32 -0.33 1.17
N LEU A 117 -2.20 0.99 1.32
CA LEU A 117 -1.09 1.64 2.00
C LEU A 117 -1.59 2.20 3.34
N SER A 118 -1.00 1.74 4.43
CA SER A 118 -1.09 2.37 5.75
C SER A 118 0.09 3.31 5.93
N ALA A 119 -0.17 4.60 6.12
CA ALA A 119 0.82 5.63 6.38
C ALA A 119 0.59 6.22 7.78
N ILE A 120 1.64 6.29 8.59
CA ILE A 120 1.64 6.95 9.88
C ILE A 120 2.56 8.15 9.79
N VAL A 121 1.99 9.35 9.93
CA VAL A 121 2.76 10.60 9.94
C VAL A 121 2.95 11.04 11.39
N PHE A 122 4.21 11.19 11.80
CA PHE A 122 4.58 11.59 13.16
C PHE A 122 4.85 13.09 13.24
N LYS A 123 4.33 13.74 14.28
CA LYS A 123 4.59 15.17 14.56
C LYS A 123 5.94 15.39 15.25
N GLN A 124 6.39 14.40 16.02
CA GLN A 124 7.65 14.37 16.75
C GLN A 124 8.27 12.99 16.54
N VAL A 125 9.59 12.85 16.69
CA VAL A 125 10.25 11.55 16.62
C VAL A 125 9.72 10.69 17.78
N PRO A 126 9.10 9.52 17.52
CA PRO A 126 8.60 8.67 18.59
C PRO A 126 9.74 7.89 19.26
N ASP A 127 9.49 7.35 20.45
CA ASP A 127 10.48 6.62 21.23
C ASP A 127 11.04 5.39 20.51
N ASP A 128 12.29 5.02 20.84
CA ASP A 128 12.99 3.88 20.26
C ASP A 128 12.23 2.55 20.43
N ILE A 129 11.48 2.41 21.52
CA ILE A 129 10.63 1.23 21.77
C ILE A 129 9.53 1.15 20.70
N THR A 130 8.84 2.25 20.45
CA THR A 130 7.79 2.34 19.43
C THR A 130 8.36 2.13 18.03
N LEU A 131 9.54 2.70 17.73
CA LEU A 131 10.22 2.49 16.45
C LEU A 131 10.55 1.01 16.21
N LYS A 132 11.02 0.30 17.25
CA LYS A 132 11.29 -1.14 17.19
C LYS A 132 10.02 -1.95 16.96
N GLN A 133 8.94 -1.64 17.69
CA GLN A 133 7.65 -2.32 17.52
C GLN A 133 7.08 -2.12 16.11
N LEU A 134 7.16 -0.90 15.57
CA LEU A 134 6.70 -0.63 14.21
C LEU A 134 7.50 -1.42 13.17
N ARG A 135 8.83 -1.52 13.34
CA ARG A 135 9.68 -2.35 12.47
C ARG A 135 9.32 -3.83 12.58
N SER A 136 9.10 -4.36 13.78
CA SER A 136 8.69 -5.77 13.95
C SER A 136 7.32 -6.05 13.34
N ASP A 137 6.43 -5.05 13.33
CA ASP A 137 5.12 -5.14 12.71
C ASP A 137 5.16 -4.97 11.18
N GLY A 138 6.35 -4.80 10.59
CA GLY A 138 6.56 -4.68 9.15
C GLY A 138 6.34 -3.29 8.58
N TYR A 139 6.38 -2.24 9.40
CA TYR A 139 6.43 -0.87 8.92
C TYR A 139 7.84 -0.49 8.43
N HIS A 140 7.90 0.17 7.28
CA HIS A 140 9.07 0.84 6.77
C HIS A 140 9.08 2.29 7.29
N LEU A 141 10.10 2.63 8.07
CA LEU A 141 10.25 3.96 8.67
C LEU A 141 11.12 4.83 7.76
N VAL A 142 10.65 6.05 7.47
CA VAL A 142 11.33 7.04 6.64
C VAL A 142 11.54 8.31 7.45
N ASN A 143 12.81 8.67 7.65
CA ASN A 143 13.19 9.93 8.27
C ASN A 143 13.16 11.03 7.22
N ILE A 144 12.52 12.14 7.56
CA ILE A 144 12.41 13.29 6.67
C ILE A 144 13.50 14.29 7.05
N PRO A 145 14.34 14.74 6.10
CA PRO A 145 15.35 15.73 6.38
C PRO A 145 14.70 17.06 6.76
N LYS A 146 15.27 17.76 7.75
CA LYS A 146 14.82 19.11 8.11
C LYS A 146 15.08 20.06 6.96
N ASN A 147 14.14 20.96 6.71
CA ASN A 147 14.33 21.99 5.70
C ASN A 147 15.39 23.01 6.19
N PRO A 148 16.53 23.17 5.49
CA PRO A 148 17.58 24.10 5.88
C PRO A 148 17.16 25.58 5.79
N TYR A 149 16.04 25.87 5.11
CA TYR A 149 15.50 27.21 4.93
C TYR A 149 14.28 27.50 5.82
N ALA A 150 13.80 26.52 6.58
CA ALA A 150 12.75 26.75 7.57
C ALA A 150 13.39 27.38 8.81
N LYS A 151 13.38 28.72 8.87
CA LYS A 151 13.65 29.49 10.09
C LYS A 151 12.48 29.39 11.05
#